data_AF-A0A7V9J5Q9-F1
#
_entry.id   AF-A0A7V9J5Q9-F1
#
_cell.length_a   1.000
_cell.length_b   1.000
_cell.length_c   1.000
_cell.angle_alpha   90.00
_cell.angle_beta   90.00
_cell.angle_gamma   90.00
#
_symmetry.space_group_name_H-M   'P 1'
#
loop_
_entity.id
_entity.type
_entity.pdbx_description
1 polymer ?
#
loop_
_entity_poly.entity_id
_entity_poly.type
_entity_poly.pdbx_seq_one_letter_code
_entity_poly.pdbx_strand_id
1 'polypeptide(L)' 'MQVEVDMGSASSRGRPPERAWLVRLRRSDRTVVVAIGLSRSAAERLAEQISDLLRPVRQQAGRTSPDRAEIRS' A
#
# COMPACT_ATOMS: atom_id res chain seq x y z
N MET A 1 -0.09 -7.10 2.09
CA MET A 1 0.21 -5.79 2.72
C MET A 1 -1.01 -4.93 2.47
N GLN A 2 -1.47 -4.19 3.48
CA GLN A 2 -2.68 -3.36 3.39
C GLN A 2 -2.34 -1.91 3.71
N VAL A 3 -2.96 -1.00 2.98
CA VAL A 3 -2.94 0.43 3.24
C VAL A 3 -4.28 0.79 3.87
N GLU A 4 -4.26 1.42 5.03
CA GLU A 4 -5.47 1.73 5.80
C GLU A 4 -5.57 3.24 6.03
N VAL A 5 -6.77 3.76 5.84
CA VAL A 5 -7.15 5.14 6.16
C VAL A 5 -7.98 5.10 7.43
N ASP A 6 -7.52 5.81 8.46
CA ASP A 6 -8.19 5.83 9.76
C ASP A 6 -8.45 7.26 10.21
N MET A 7 -9.54 7.45 10.95
CA MET A 7 -9.84 8.70 11.64
C MET A 7 -9.24 8.60 13.04
N GLY A 8 -8.06 9.18 13.22
CA GLY A 8 -7.38 9.19 14.51
C GLY A 8 -7.50 10.55 15.19
N SER A 9 -7.73 10.55 16.51
CA SER A 9 -7.11 11.62 17.30
C SER A 9 -5.61 11.41 17.13
N ALA A 10 -4.89 12.35 16.51
CA ALA A 10 -3.43 12.34 16.66
C ALA A 10 -3.17 12.26 18.16
N SER A 11 -2.55 11.17 18.64
CA SER A 11 -2.28 10.91 20.06
C SER A 11 -1.19 11.84 20.61
N SER A 12 -1.23 13.10 20.21
CA SER A 12 -0.44 14.20 20.72
C SER A 12 -1.28 14.92 21.76
N ARG A 13 -1.06 14.53 23.03
CA ARG A 13 -1.41 15.24 24.27
C ARG A 13 -2.21 16.54 24.08
N GLY A 14 -3.51 16.49 24.34
CA GLY A 14 -4.28 17.67 24.73
C GLY A 14 -4.74 18.63 23.63
N ARG A 15 -4.59 18.30 22.33
CA ARG A 15 -5.34 19.03 21.29
C ARG A 15 -6.74 18.45 21.12
N PRO A 16 -7.77 19.29 20.90
CA PRO A 16 -9.05 18.82 20.40
C PRO A 16 -8.81 18.01 19.13
N PRO A 17 -9.49 16.87 18.92
CA PRO A 17 -9.43 16.17 17.66
C PRO A 17 -10.17 17.02 16.62
N GLU A 18 -9.50 18.04 16.10
CA GLU A 18 -9.72 18.43 14.71
C GLU A 18 -9.61 17.12 13.93
N ARG A 19 -10.70 16.70 13.26
CA ARG A 19 -10.86 15.37 12.65
C ARG A 19 -9.74 15.11 11.64
N ALA A 20 -8.60 14.65 12.14
CA ALA A 20 -7.39 14.43 11.38
C ALA A 20 -7.40 12.97 10.89
N TRP A 21 -7.23 12.80 9.60
CA TRP A 21 -7.08 11.49 9.02
C TRP A 21 -5.61 11.09 9.00
N LEU A 22 -5.36 9.80 9.15
CA LEU A 22 -4.04 9.20 9.05
C LEU A 22 -4.04 8.07 8.03
N VAL A 23 -2.86 7.78 7.49
CA VAL A 23 -2.60 6.63 6.64
C VAL A 23 -1.58 5.74 7.33
N ARG A 24 -1.88 4.44 7.43
CA ARG A 24 -0.99 3.43 7.98
C ARG A 24 -0.83 2.26 7.04
N LEU A 25 0.34 1.62 7.11
CA LEU A 25 0.64 0.37 6.44
C LEU A 25 0.55 -0.76 7.45
N ARG A 26 -0.18 -1.83 7.11
CA ARG A 26 -0.27 -3.04 7.92
C ARG A 26 0.19 -4.27 7.14
N ARG A 27 1.06 -5.05 7.77
CA ARG A 27 1.46 -6.38 7.29
C ARG A 27 1.58 -7.31 8.48
N SER A 28 0.65 -8.27 8.56
CA SER A 28 0.54 -9.17 9.70
C SER A 28 0.36 -8.36 11.00
N ASP A 29 1.27 -8.53 11.96
CA ASP A 29 1.35 -7.84 13.24
C ASP A 29 2.09 -6.48 13.17
N ARG A 30 2.76 -6.18 12.05
CA ARG A 30 3.52 -4.94 11.88
C ARG A 30 2.65 -3.82 11.35
N THR A 31 2.74 -2.66 12.01
CA THR A 31 2.04 -1.43 11.62
C THR A 31 3.00 -0.25 11.58
N VAL A 32 2.91 0.57 10.54
CA VAL A 32 3.69 1.80 10.37
C VAL A 32 2.75 2.96 10.03
N VAL A 33 2.82 4.05 10.79
CA VAL A 33 2.12 5.30 10.45
C VAL A 33 2.94 6.04 9.40
N VAL A 34 2.31 6.36 8.27
CA VAL A 34 2.95 7.04 7.14
C VAL A 34 2.75 8.54 7.23
N ALA A 35 1.52 8.96 7.52
CA ALA A 35 1.14 10.37 7.61
C ALA A 35 -0.03 10.55 8.58
N ILE A 36 -0.08 11.71 9.23
CA ILE A 36 -1.13 12.15 10.16
C ILE A 36 -1.53 13.60 9.83
N GLY A 37 -2.69 14.05 10.30
CA GLY A 37 -3.10 15.45 10.10
C GLY A 37 -3.66 15.74 8.71
N LEU A 38 -4.08 14.71 7.98
CA LEU A 38 -4.62 14.86 6.64
C LEU A 38 -6.11 15.22 6.68
N SER A 39 -6.57 15.93 5.65
CA SER A 39 -7.98 15.89 5.29
C SER A 39 -8.37 14.49 4.84
N ARG A 40 -9.66 14.16 4.88
CA ARG A 40 -10.17 12.85 4.42
C ARG A 40 -9.73 12.55 2.98
N SER A 41 -9.98 13.48 2.07
CA SER A 41 -9.67 13.31 0.65
C SER A 41 -8.17 13.17 0.37
N ALA A 42 -7.33 13.88 1.14
CA ALA A 42 -5.88 13.72 1.04
C ALA A 42 -5.43 12.35 1.54
N ALA A 43 -6.02 11.84 2.62
CA ALA A 43 -5.71 10.50 3.14
C ALA A 43 -6.14 9.39 2.17
N GLU A 44 -7.34 9.49 1.59
CA GLU A 44 -7.86 8.56 0.58
C GLU A 44 -6.94 8.54 -0.66
N ARG A 45 -6.61 9.71 -1.21
CA ARG A 45 -5.73 9.82 -2.38
C ARG A 45 -4.32 9.29 -2.11
N LEU A 46 -3.76 9.55 -0.93
CA LEU A 46 -2.46 9.02 -0.54
C LEU A 46 -2.50 7.49 -0.43
N ALA A 47 -3.57 6.93 0.15
CA ALA A 47 -3.73 5.50 0.29
C ALA A 47 -3.84 4.79 -1.07
N GLU A 48 -4.54 5.38 -2.03
CA GLU A 48 -4.61 4.89 -3.42
C GLU A 48 -3.21 4.85 -4.07
N GLN A 49 -2.48 5.95 -4.01
CA GLN A 49 -1.12 6.03 -4.59
C GLN A 49 -0.18 4.99 -3.98
N ILE A 50 -0.19 4.83 -2.66
CA ILE A 50 0.65 3.83 -1.99
C ILE A 50 0.20 2.41 -2.39
N SER A 51 -1.10 2.16 -2.50
CA SER A 51 -1.63 0.85 -2.90
C SER A 51 -1.19 0.48 -4.32
N ASP A 52 -1.20 1.45 -5.25
CA ASP A 52 -0.74 1.23 -6.61
C ASP A 52 0.77 0.98 -6.69
N LEU A 53 1.58 1.72 -5.92
CA LEU A 53 3.03 1.50 -5.84
C LEU A 53 3.40 0.14 -5.24
N LEU A 54 2.60 -0.35 -4.29
CA LEU A 54 2.81 -1.66 -3.65
C LEU A 54 2.20 -2.83 -4.42
N ARG A 55 1.47 -2.56 -5.52
CA ARG A 55 0.86 -3.60 -6.32
C ARG A 55 1.97 -4.46 -6.93
N PRO A 56 1.95 -5.80 -6.72
CA PRO A 56 2.93 -6.67 -7.35
C PRO A 56 2.80 -6.54 -8.87
N VAL A 57 3.92 -6.28 -9.55
CA VAL A 57 3.97 -6.47 -11.01
C VAL A 57 3.79 -7.95 -11.24
N ARG A 58 2.65 -8.35 -11.84
CA ARG A 58 2.49 -9.72 -12.34
C ARG A 58 3.58 -9.91 -13.39
N GLN A 59 4.63 -10.64 -13.04
CA GLN A 59 5.55 -11.14 -14.05
C GLN A 59 4.70 -11.99 -15.01
N GLN A 60 4.64 -11.59 -16.27
CA GLN A 60 3.94 -12.32 -17.31
C GLN A 60 4.60 -13.70 -17.42
N ALA A 61 4.03 -14.69 -16.75
CA ALA A 61 4.38 -16.08 -16.96
C ALA A 61 4.02 -16.42 -18.41
N GLY A 62 5.03 -16.62 -19.27
CA GLY A 62 4.78 -17.04 -20.65
C GLY A 62 5.84 -16.75 -21.72
N ARG A 63 7.04 -16.25 -21.40
CA ARG A 63 8.16 -16.26 -22.37
C ARG A 63 9.29 -17.14 -21.89
N THR A 64 9.04 -18.45 -21.90
CA THR A 64 10.05 -19.49 -22.21
C THR A 64 9.33 -20.84 -22.25
N SER A 65 9.10 -21.35 -23.46
CA SER A 65 9.31 -22.77 -23.69
C SER A 65 10.01 -22.93 -25.05
N PRO A 66 11.02 -23.81 -25.14
CA PRO A 66 12.15 -23.65 -26.04
C PRO A 66 11.90 -24.24 -27.42
N ASP A 67 12.30 -23.47 -28.43
CA ASP A 67 12.71 -23.97 -29.73
C ASP A 67 14.03 -24.76 -29.55
N ARG A 68 13.95 -26.04 -29.18
CA ARG A 68 15.09 -26.97 -29.20
C ARG A 68 14.71 -28.44 -29.03
N ALA A 69 14.05 -29.02 -30.03
CA ALA A 69 14.15 -30.47 -30.29
C ALA A 69 13.95 -30.77 -31.79
N GLU A 70 14.55 -29.97 -32.67
CA GLU A 70 15.32 -30.58 -33.74
C GLU A 70 16.57 -31.17 -33.08
N ILE A 71 16.81 -32.47 -33.27
CA ILE A 71 18.11 -33.19 -33.30
C ILE A 71 17.84 -34.67 -32.94
N ARG A 72 17.92 -35.53 -33.97
CA ARG A 72 18.15 -37.00 -33.98
C ARG A 72 16.97 -37.89 -33.54
N SER A 73 16.59 -38.95 -34.24
CA SER A 73 17.28 -39.81 -35.22
C SER A 73 16.26 -40.51 -36.13
#